data_AF-A0A3G2R2I7-F1
#
_entry.id   AF-A0A3G2R2I7-F1
#
_cell.length_a   1.000
_cell.length_b   1.000
_cell.length_c   1.000
_cell.angle_alpha   90.00
_cell.angle_beta   90.00
_cell.angle_gamma   90.00
#
_symmetry.space_group_name_H-M   'P 1'
#
loop_
_entity.id
_entity.type
_entity.pdbx_description
1 polymer ?
#
loop_
_entity_poly.entity_id
_entity_poly.type
_entity_poly.pdbx_seq_one_letter_code
_entity_poly.pdbx_strand_id
1 'polypeptide(L)'
;MHILMSTIAGLLAAYVSYFLNGRALKLLGEDAVTYGAPVIEETLKTGLAIAAGGSILFSHITFGLVEAAYDIFKNRGILQYTAGIAGLISHAVFGIITVYVWRFFGSPLVGVAIAIIIHMLWNHMIIHIRVKQ
;
A
#
# COMPACT_ATOMS: atom_id res chain seq x y z
N MET A 1 16.59 -4.85 -15.74
CA MET A 1 15.25 -4.47 -16.25
C MET A 1 14.15 -4.66 -15.19
N HIS A 2 14.08 -5.81 -14.51
CA HIS A 2 13.04 -6.06 -13.49
C HIS A 2 12.95 -5.02 -12.35
N ILE A 3 14.08 -4.58 -11.78
CA ILE A 3 14.07 -3.57 -10.70
C ILE A 3 13.50 -2.24 -11.21
N LEU A 4 13.99 -1.74 -12.37
CA LEU A 4 13.50 -0.52 -12.98
C LEU A 4 11.99 -0.55 -13.22
N MET A 5 11.47 -1.65 -13.77
CA MET A 5 10.03 -1.80 -14.01
C MET A 5 9.23 -1.86 -12.70
N SER A 6 9.79 -2.48 -11.65
CA SER A 6 9.17 -2.51 -10.32
C SER A 6 9.08 -1.10 -9.71
N THR A 7 10.15 -0.32 -9.85
CA THR A 7 10.19 1.07 -9.37
C THR A 7 9.18 1.93 -10.12
N ILE A 8 9.12 1.83 -11.45
CA ILE A 8 8.13 2.56 -12.26
C ILE A 8 6.71 2.17 -11.87
N ALA A 9 6.44 0.87 -11.71
CA ALA A 9 5.13 0.38 -11.29
C ALA A 9 4.73 0.89 -9.90
N GLY A 10 5.64 0.84 -8.92
CA GLY A 10 5.38 1.34 -7.56
C GLY A 10 5.15 2.85 -7.51
N LEU A 11 5.94 3.64 -8.25
CA LEU A 11 5.76 5.10 -8.37
C LEU A 11 4.41 5.44 -9.03
N LEU A 12 4.07 4.74 -10.11
CA LEU A 12 2.80 4.95 -10.81
C LEU A 12 1.62 4.54 -9.94
N ALA A 13 1.73 3.42 -9.21
CA ALA A 13 0.73 3.01 -8.24
C ALA A 13 0.54 4.08 -7.16
N ALA A 14 1.62 4.62 -6.59
CA ALA A 14 1.55 5.68 -5.58
C ALA A 14 0.85 6.93 -6.11
N TYR A 15 1.20 7.38 -7.32
CA TYR A 15 0.58 8.54 -7.95
C TYR A 15 -0.93 8.34 -8.17
N VAL A 16 -1.33 7.20 -8.74
CA VAL A 16 -2.74 6.91 -9.05
C VAL A 16 -3.54 6.68 -7.77
N SER A 17 -3.02 5.92 -6.81
CA SER A 17 -3.65 5.72 -5.51
C SER A 17 -3.88 7.04 -4.79
N TYR A 18 -2.86 7.92 -4.73
CA TYR A 18 -3.02 9.23 -4.07
C TYR A 18 -4.17 10.04 -4.66
N PHE A 19 -4.29 10.03 -5.99
CA PHE A 19 -5.37 10.73 -6.69
C PHE A 19 -6.76 10.12 -6.43
N LEU A 20 -6.88 8.79 -6.53
CA LEU A 20 -8.16 8.10 -6.33
C LEU A 20 -8.59 8.12 -4.86
N ASN A 21 -7.67 7.84 -3.93
CA ASN A 21 -7.90 7.86 -2.49
C ASN A 21 -8.26 9.29 -2.03
N GLY A 22 -7.61 10.32 -2.58
CA GLY A 22 -7.94 11.71 -2.27
C GLY A 22 -9.35 12.11 -2.71
N ARG A 23 -9.88 11.50 -3.79
CA ARG A 23 -11.28 11.68 -4.20
C ARG A 23 -12.24 10.89 -3.32
N ALA A 24 -11.91 9.63 -3.02
CA ALA A 24 -12.72 8.77 -2.15
C ALA A 24 -12.85 9.34 -0.74
N LEU A 25 -11.76 9.89 -0.18
CA LEU A 25 -11.74 10.52 1.14
C LEU A 25 -12.73 11.69 1.25
N LYS A 26 -12.89 12.49 0.19
CA LYS A 26 -13.84 13.61 0.16
C LYS A 26 -15.31 13.15 0.16
N LEU A 27 -15.58 11.93 -0.30
CA LEU A 27 -16.93 11.40 -0.46
C LEU A 27 -17.34 10.50 0.71
N LEU A 28 -16.40 9.70 1.22
CA LEU A 28 -16.67 8.61 2.17
C LEU A 28 -15.94 8.78 3.52
N GLY A 29 -15.14 9.83 3.70
CA GLY A 29 -14.44 10.09 4.95
C GLY A 29 -13.43 9.00 5.33
N GLU A 30 -13.34 8.66 6.61
CA GLU A 30 -12.37 7.68 7.13
C GLU A 30 -12.60 6.25 6.61
N ASP A 31 -13.82 5.90 6.23
CA ASP A 31 -14.12 4.60 5.61
C ASP A 31 -13.41 4.45 4.26
N ALA A 32 -13.17 5.56 3.56
CA ALA A 32 -12.36 5.56 2.34
C ALA A 32 -10.93 5.09 2.62
N VAL A 33 -10.35 5.52 3.73
CA VAL A 33 -8.97 5.17 4.12
C VAL A 33 -8.92 3.75 4.66
N THR A 34 -9.93 3.35 5.44
CA THR A 34 -9.98 2.05 6.09
C THR A 34 -10.24 0.92 5.11
N TYR A 35 -11.21 1.10 4.21
CA TYR A 35 -11.71 0.03 3.34
C TYR A 35 -11.45 0.30 1.85
N GLY A 36 -11.57 1.55 1.39
CA GLY A 36 -11.40 1.88 -0.04
C GLY A 36 -9.94 1.84 -0.51
N ALA A 37 -9.06 2.53 0.22
CA ALA A 37 -7.66 2.71 -0.14
C ALA A 37 -6.90 1.38 -0.28
N PRO A 38 -7.03 0.42 0.65
CA PRO A 38 -6.39 -0.89 0.49
C PRO A 38 -6.74 -1.61 -0.82
N VAL A 39 -8.00 -1.55 -1.26
CA VAL A 39 -8.43 -2.17 -2.52
C VAL A 39 -7.69 -1.57 -3.70
N ILE A 40 -7.64 -0.24 -3.75
CA ILE A 40 -7.01 0.51 -4.85
C ILE A 40 -5.51 0.26 -4.85
N GLU A 41 -4.88 0.37 -3.70
CA GLU A 41 -3.42 0.30 -3.56
C GLU A 41 -2.87 -1.09 -3.86
N GLU A 42 -3.40 -2.14 -3.24
CA GLU A 42 -2.88 -3.50 -3.46
C GLU A 42 -3.10 -3.96 -4.89
N THR A 43 -4.25 -3.57 -5.49
CA THR A 43 -4.55 -3.85 -6.89
C THR A 43 -3.59 -3.14 -7.83
N LEU A 44 -3.32 -1.85 -7.61
CA LEU A 44 -2.41 -1.07 -8.47
C LEU A 44 -0.96 -1.53 -8.33
N LYS A 45 -0.46 -1.68 -7.10
CA LYS A 45 0.93 -2.09 -6.86
C LYS A 45 1.24 -3.46 -7.48
N THR A 46 0.31 -4.41 -7.32
CA THR A 46 0.47 -5.77 -7.85
C THR A 46 0.21 -5.81 -9.35
N GLY A 47 -0.90 -5.25 -9.80
CA GLY A 47 -1.33 -5.29 -11.19
C GLY A 47 -0.34 -4.61 -12.13
N LEU A 48 0.14 -3.40 -11.77
CA LEU A 48 1.13 -2.69 -12.56
C LEU A 48 2.48 -3.40 -12.57
N ALA A 49 2.89 -4.01 -11.44
CA ALA A 49 4.12 -4.80 -11.39
C ALA A 49 4.04 -6.01 -12.33
N ILE A 50 2.93 -6.76 -12.30
CA ILE A 50 2.73 -7.90 -13.20
C ILE A 50 2.71 -7.44 -14.66
N ALA A 51 1.95 -6.39 -14.99
CA ALA A 51 1.82 -5.87 -16.35
C ALA A 51 3.17 -5.40 -16.92
N ALA A 52 4.03 -4.80 -16.10
CA ALA A 52 5.36 -4.34 -16.49
C ALA A 52 6.44 -5.45 -16.45
N GLY A 53 6.08 -6.68 -16.05
CA GLY A 53 7.05 -7.76 -15.83
C GLY A 53 8.03 -7.47 -14.67
N GLY A 54 7.62 -6.63 -13.72
CA GLY A 54 8.39 -6.29 -12.52
C GLY A 54 8.17 -7.25 -11.35
N SER A 55 8.83 -6.95 -10.23
CA SER A 55 8.66 -7.61 -8.94
C SER A 55 7.57 -6.92 -8.13
N ILE A 56 6.57 -7.68 -7.70
CA ILE A 56 5.49 -7.23 -6.80
C ILE A 56 6.09 -6.66 -5.51
N LEU A 57 7.05 -7.38 -4.91
CA LEU A 57 7.66 -6.95 -3.64
C LEU A 57 8.35 -5.59 -3.80
N PHE A 58 9.14 -5.40 -4.86
CA PHE A 58 9.81 -4.11 -5.06
C PHE A 58 8.82 -2.98 -5.39
N SER A 59 7.75 -3.27 -6.14
CA SER A 59 6.67 -2.31 -6.36
C SER A 59 6.04 -1.84 -5.04
N HIS A 60 5.79 -2.78 -4.11
CA HIS A 60 5.24 -2.45 -2.79
C HIS A 60 6.22 -1.65 -1.93
N ILE A 61 7.51 -2.00 -1.96
CA ILE A 61 8.54 -1.24 -1.25
C ILE A 61 8.63 0.18 -1.82
N THR A 62 8.64 0.34 -3.14
CA THR A 62 8.66 1.67 -3.77
C THR A 62 7.44 2.50 -3.40
N PHE A 63 6.24 1.91 -3.42
CA PHE A 63 5.04 2.58 -2.97
C PHE A 63 5.15 3.03 -1.51
N GLY A 64 5.56 2.12 -0.61
CA GLY A 64 5.71 2.43 0.81
C GLY A 64 6.79 3.47 1.09
N LEU A 65 7.84 3.58 0.26
CA LEU A 65 8.83 4.64 0.36
C LEU A 65 8.22 6.01 0.01
N VAL A 66 7.34 6.07 -1.00
CA VAL A 66 6.64 7.30 -1.36
C VAL A 66 5.72 7.75 -0.22
N GLU A 67 4.94 6.84 0.36
CA GLU A 67 4.08 7.18 1.50
C GLU A 67 4.88 7.57 2.74
N ALA A 68 5.94 6.83 3.07
CA ALA A 68 6.80 7.17 4.19
C ALA A 68 7.40 8.57 4.03
N ALA A 69 7.88 8.91 2.82
CA ALA A 69 8.36 10.24 2.52
C ALA A 69 7.24 11.29 2.68
N TYR A 70 6.06 11.03 2.14
CA TYR A 70 4.91 11.91 2.26
C TYR A 70 4.54 12.18 3.73
N ASP A 71 4.45 11.15 4.55
CA ASP A 71 4.10 11.26 5.97
C ASP A 71 5.15 12.04 6.77
N ILE A 72 6.44 11.81 6.47
CA ILE A 72 7.54 12.54 7.12
C ILE A 72 7.54 14.02 6.72
N PHE A 73 7.22 14.35 5.47
CA PHE A 73 7.22 15.75 5.00
C PHE A 73 5.94 16.51 5.37
N LYS A 74 4.80 15.81 5.51
CA LYS A 74 3.51 16.44 5.78
C LYS A 74 3.24 16.68 7.26
N ASN A 75 3.75 15.83 8.13
CA ASN A 75 3.52 15.91 9.57
C ASN A 75 4.68 16.64 10.28
N ARG A 76 4.61 16.75 11.61
CA ARG A 76 5.70 17.28 12.45
C ARG A 76 5.86 16.42 13.70
N GLY A 77 7.09 16.35 14.22
CA GLY A 77 7.42 15.65 15.47
C GLY A 77 7.81 14.19 15.27
N ILE A 78 8.18 13.51 16.37
CA ILE A 78 8.76 12.15 16.31
C ILE A 78 7.80 11.11 15.71
N LEU A 79 6.49 11.31 15.89
CA LEU A 79 5.45 10.39 15.42
C LEU A 79 5.41 10.25 13.89
N GLN A 80 5.89 11.25 13.14
CA GLN A 80 5.94 11.17 11.67
C GLN A 80 6.92 10.10 11.18
N TYR A 81 8.05 9.94 11.88
CA TYR A 81 9.07 8.97 11.52
C TYR A 81 8.61 7.56 11.87
N THR A 82 7.96 7.39 13.03
CA THR A 82 7.39 6.10 13.40
C THR A 82 6.26 5.69 12.46
N ALA A 83 5.39 6.63 12.07
CA ALA A 83 4.33 6.38 11.10
C ALA A 83 4.91 6.00 9.72
N GLY A 84 5.86 6.78 9.21
CA GLY A 84 6.49 6.50 7.92
C GLY A 84 7.24 5.15 7.88
N ILE A 85 8.00 4.82 8.94
CA ILE A 85 8.69 3.52 9.03
C ILE A 85 7.68 2.38 9.15
N ALA A 86 6.66 2.51 9.99
CA ALA A 86 5.63 1.49 10.14
C ALA A 86 4.85 1.27 8.83
N GLY A 87 4.53 2.35 8.10
CA GLY A 87 3.89 2.29 6.78
C GLY A 87 4.76 1.55 5.77
N LEU A 88 6.03 1.94 5.63
CA LEU A 88 6.98 1.27 4.72
C LEU A 88 7.09 -0.24 5.01
N ILE A 89 7.26 -0.61 6.29
CA ILE A 89 7.36 -2.02 6.70
C ILE A 89 6.05 -2.75 6.37
N SER A 90 4.90 -2.14 6.66
CA SER A 90 3.58 -2.74 6.40
C SER A 90 3.40 -3.03 4.90
N HIS A 91 3.73 -2.10 4.02
CA HIS A 91 3.64 -2.36 2.57
C HIS A 91 4.59 -3.45 2.09
N ALA A 92 5.82 -3.50 2.62
CA ALA A 92 6.74 -4.59 2.33
C ALA A 92 6.15 -5.94 2.76
N VAL A 93 5.54 -6.01 3.96
CA VAL A 93 4.85 -7.20 4.45
C VAL A 93 3.67 -7.58 3.55
N PHE A 94 2.84 -6.63 3.11
CA PHE A 94 1.74 -6.92 2.18
C PHE A 94 2.25 -7.45 0.83
N GLY A 95 3.41 -6.95 0.37
CA GLY A 95 4.08 -7.47 -0.84
C GLY A 95 4.58 -8.90 -0.66
N ILE A 96 5.17 -9.22 0.49
CA ILE A 96 5.58 -10.59 0.84
C ILE A 96 4.38 -11.52 0.88
N ILE A 97 3.29 -11.11 1.55
CA ILE A 97 2.04 -11.87 1.64
C ILE A 97 1.50 -12.14 0.24
N THR A 98 1.40 -11.11 -0.61
CA THR A 98 0.90 -11.24 -1.98
C THR A 98 1.70 -12.28 -2.77
N VAL A 99 3.04 -12.19 -2.72
CA VAL A 99 3.93 -13.12 -3.43
C VAL A 99 3.83 -14.54 -2.86
N TYR A 100 3.80 -14.69 -1.54
CA TYR A 100 3.73 -15.99 -0.88
C TYR A 100 2.41 -16.71 -1.20
N VAL A 101 1.29 -16.01 -1.01
CA VAL A 101 -0.05 -16.53 -1.30
C VAL A 101 -0.20 -16.83 -2.79
N TRP A 102 0.29 -15.96 -3.68
CA TRP A 102 0.32 -16.27 -5.12
C TRP A 102 1.06 -17.57 -5.40
N ARG A 103 2.28 -17.74 -4.87
CA ARG A 103 3.06 -18.96 -5.09
C ARG A 103 2.39 -20.22 -4.53
N PHE A 104 1.69 -20.10 -3.40
CA PHE A 104 1.00 -21.22 -2.77
C PHE A 104 -0.27 -21.64 -3.53
N PHE A 105 -1.10 -20.68 -3.94
CA PHE A 105 -2.39 -20.95 -4.60
C PHE A 105 -2.33 -20.91 -6.13
N GLY A 106 -1.20 -20.51 -6.72
CA GLY A 106 -1.02 -20.36 -8.16
C GLY A 106 -1.76 -19.15 -8.78
N SER A 107 -2.43 -18.32 -7.97
CA SER A 107 -3.22 -17.18 -8.46
C SER A 107 -2.80 -15.85 -7.82
N PRO A 108 -2.40 -14.83 -8.61
CA PRO A 108 -2.06 -13.52 -8.07
C PRO A 108 -3.29 -12.80 -7.50
N LEU A 109 -4.49 -13.11 -8.01
CA LEU A 109 -5.74 -12.54 -7.51
C LEU A 109 -6.01 -12.93 -6.06
N VAL A 110 -5.70 -14.18 -5.68
CA VAL A 110 -5.83 -14.64 -4.29
C VAL A 110 -4.81 -13.91 -3.41
N GLY A 111 -3.58 -13.71 -3.90
CA GLY A 111 -2.55 -12.93 -3.21
C GLY A 111 -3.00 -11.50 -2.90
N VAL A 112 -3.52 -10.81 -3.92
CA VAL A 112 -4.06 -9.45 -3.79
C VAL A 112 -5.23 -9.41 -2.81
N ALA A 113 -6.19 -10.34 -2.92
CA ALA A 113 -7.35 -10.37 -2.04
C ALA A 113 -6.96 -10.53 -0.56
N ILE A 114 -6.00 -11.40 -0.25
CA ILE A 114 -5.51 -11.59 1.12
C ILE A 114 -4.75 -10.35 1.61
N ALA A 115 -3.91 -9.74 0.78
CA ALA A 115 -3.22 -8.51 1.13
C ALA A 115 -4.20 -7.35 1.40
N ILE A 116 -5.26 -7.22 0.61
CA ILE A 116 -6.33 -6.22 0.83
C ILE A 116 -6.97 -6.41 2.20
N ILE A 117 -7.37 -7.63 2.55
CA ILE A 117 -8.03 -7.91 3.84
C ILE A 117 -7.09 -7.56 5.00
N ILE A 118 -5.83 -7.98 4.93
CA ILE A 118 -4.86 -7.70 5.99
C ILE A 118 -4.56 -6.21 6.09
N HIS A 119 -4.49 -5.50 4.97
CA HIS A 119 -4.28 -4.06 4.94
C HIS A 119 -5.50 -3.29 5.49
N MET A 120 -6.73 -3.70 5.18
CA MET A 120 -7.94 -3.14 5.81
C MET A 120 -7.91 -3.31 7.34
N LEU A 121 -7.54 -4.50 7.83
CA LEU A 121 -7.41 -4.77 9.26
C LEU A 121 -6.34 -3.89 9.90
N TRP A 122 -5.21 -3.70 9.22
CA TRP A 122 -4.14 -2.80 9.67
C TRP A 122 -4.63 -1.35 9.77
N ASN A 123 -5.27 -0.81 8.72
CA ASN A 123 -5.78 0.56 8.72
C ASN A 123 -6.85 0.75 9.79
N HIS A 124 -7.76 -0.21 9.93
CA HIS A 124 -8.78 -0.19 10.98
C HIS A 124 -8.13 -0.09 12.36
N MET A 125 -7.14 -0.94 12.65
CA MET A 125 -6.42 -0.92 13.93
C MET A 125 -5.72 0.41 14.19
N ILE A 126 -4.98 0.94 13.21
CA ILE A 126 -4.23 2.20 13.37
C ILE A 126 -5.16 3.40 13.60
N ILE A 127 -6.25 3.50 12.83
CA ILE A 127 -7.23 4.58 12.99
C ILE A 127 -7.88 4.52 14.38
N HIS A 128 -8.27 3.34 14.86
CA HIS A 128 -8.90 3.19 16.17
C HIS A 128 -7.92 3.40 17.34
N ILE A 129 -6.63 3.10 17.18
CA ILE A 129 -5.60 3.49 18.15
C ILE A 129 -5.45 5.01 18.20
N ARG A 130 -5.50 5.68 17.04
CA ARG A 130 -5.37 7.14 16.94
C ARG A 130 -6.56 7.89 17.56
N VAL A 131 -7.79 7.41 17.38
CA VAL A 131 -9.02 8.04 17.93
C VAL A 131 -9.09 7.97 19.46
N LYS A 132 -8.36 7.04 20.10
CA LYS A 132 -8.33 6.89 21.56
C LYS A 132 -7.28 7.79 22.27
N GLN A 133 -6.54 8.60 21.54
CA GLN A 133 -5.59 9.60 22.08
C GLN A 133 -6.21 10.99 22.10
#